data_AF-A0A5C3R2Z1-F1
#
_entry.id   AF-A0A5C3R2Z1-F1
#
_cell.length_a   1.000
_cell.length_b   1.000
_cell.length_c   1.000
_cell.angle_alpha   90.00
_cell.angle_beta   90.00
_cell.angle_gamma   90.00
#
_symmetry.space_group_name_H-M   'P 1'
#
loop_
_entity.id
_entity.type
_entity.pdbx_description
1 polymer ?
#
loop_
_entity_poly.entity_id
_entity_poly.type
_entity_poly.pdbx_seq_one_letter_code
_entity_poly.pdbx_strand_id
1 'polypeptide(L)'
;MAHSFLSDPASQDRTLRLTLLQSMIIELGLASANAAVPASIAAATAFLKSRVFVNIRDYLATRSQGPEALQKVMYPSKSALVRDLKRTRGYAPKEHVKASGLQFLLVSRYF
;
A
#
# COMPACT_ATOMS: atom_id res chain seq x y z
N MET A 1 -15.81 -0.56 15.94
CA MET A 1 -14.55 -1.31 16.18
C MET A 1 -13.41 -0.42 15.71
N ALA A 2 -12.51 -0.05 16.62
CA ALA A 2 -11.36 0.79 16.30
C ALA A 2 -10.45 0.01 15.34
N HIS A 3 -10.41 0.43 14.08
CA HIS A 3 -9.38 -0.04 13.17
C HIS A 3 -8.06 0.47 13.74
N SER A 4 -7.18 -0.41 14.20
CA SER A 4 -5.80 -0.05 14.52
C SER A 4 -5.19 0.51 13.24
N PHE A 5 -5.21 1.84 13.14
CA PHE A 5 -4.60 2.55 12.04
C PHE A 5 -3.15 2.11 11.99
N LEU A 6 -2.65 1.80 10.79
CA LEU A 6 -1.22 1.84 10.55
C LEU A 6 -0.81 3.30 10.79
N SER A 7 -0.50 3.63 12.03
CA SER A 7 0.15 4.89 12.33
C SER A 7 1.49 4.81 11.64
N ASP A 8 1.78 5.76 10.75
CA ASP A 8 3.15 5.94 10.25
C ASP A 8 4.04 6.02 11.50
N PRO A 9 4.92 5.02 11.77
CA PRO A 9 5.79 5.07 12.92
C PRO A 9 6.73 6.24 12.65
N ALA A 10 6.32 7.39 13.16
CA ALA A 10 6.75 8.74 12.84
C ALA A 10 8.14 8.76 12.22
N SER A 11 8.23 8.92 10.89
CA SER A 11 9.28 9.53 10.07
C SER A 11 10.80 9.45 10.44
N GLN A 12 11.19 8.78 11.52
CA GLN A 12 12.49 8.80 12.20
C GLN A 12 13.05 7.39 12.41
N ASP A 13 12.21 6.38 12.71
CA ASP A 13 12.70 5.01 12.91
C ASP A 13 12.74 4.21 11.59
N ARG A 14 13.97 4.04 11.09
CA ARG A 14 14.26 3.31 9.85
C ARG A 14 13.89 1.83 9.94
N THR A 15 13.98 1.23 11.12
CA THR A 15 13.69 -0.18 11.36
C THR A 15 12.19 -0.41 11.34
N LEU A 16 11.41 0.39 12.07
CA LEU A 16 9.94 0.29 12.08
C LEU A 16 9.36 0.50 10.69
N ARG A 17 9.91 1.45 9.92
CA ARG A 17 9.50 1.70 8.54
C ARG A 17 9.83 0.53 7.62
N LEU A 18 10.98 -0.11 7.77
CA LEU A 18 11.31 -1.31 7.00
C LEU A 18 10.36 -2.46 7.35
N THR A 19 10.17 -2.74 8.65
CA THR A 19 9.26 -3.79 9.12
C THR A 19 7.85 -3.57 8.59
N LEU A 20 7.33 -2.35 8.63
CA LEU A 20 6.02 -2.02 8.04
C LEU A 20 5.95 -2.39 6.55
N LEU A 21 6.94 -2.01 5.75
CA LEU A 21 6.97 -2.32 4.32
C LEU A 21 7.05 -3.83 4.07
N GLN A 22 7.85 -4.54 4.86
CA GLN A 22 7.97 -6.00 4.80
C GLN A 22 6.66 -6.69 5.18
N SER A 23 6.00 -6.23 6.25
CA SER A 23 4.68 -6.71 6.66
C SER A 23 3.63 -6.46 5.57
N MET A 24 3.64 -5.31 4.90
CA MET A 24 2.74 -5.06 3.77
C MET A 24 2.98 -6.00 2.59
N ILE A 25 4.24 -6.33 2.28
CA ILE A 25 4.58 -7.27 1.21
C ILE A 25 3.98 -8.66 1.50
N ILE A 26 4.03 -9.10 2.76
CA ILE A 26 3.45 -10.37 3.20
C ILE A 26 1.92 -10.28 3.24
N GLU A 27 1.35 -9.21 3.81
CA GLU A 27 -0.10 -8.97 3.92
C GLU A 27 -0.79 -8.95 2.55
N LEU A 28 -0.11 -8.41 1.54
CA LEU A 28 -0.61 -8.36 0.15
C LEU A 28 -0.36 -9.68 -0.62
N GLY A 29 0.27 -10.67 0.01
CA GLY A 29 0.58 -11.97 -0.61
C GLY A 29 1.59 -11.88 -1.75
N LEU A 30 2.43 -10.83 -1.79
CA LEU A 30 3.39 -10.60 -2.88
C LEU A 30 4.69 -11.38 -2.70
N ALA A 31 4.96 -11.84 -1.49
CA ALA A 31 6.04 -12.76 -1.17
C ALA A 31 5.54 -13.78 -0.14
N SER A 32 5.89 -15.04 -0.34
CA SER A 32 5.81 -16.05 0.73
C SER A 32 6.91 -15.75 1.76
N ALA A 33 6.73 -16.14 3.03
CA ALA A 33 7.72 -15.98 4.09
C ALA A 33 9.12 -16.54 3.73
N ASN A 34 9.19 -17.42 2.72
CA ASN A 34 10.40 -18.07 2.23
C ASN A 34 11.02 -17.40 0.98
N ALA A 35 10.37 -16.40 0.40
CA ALA A 35 10.90 -15.62 -0.72
C ALA A 35 11.60 -14.36 -0.20
N ALA A 36 12.64 -13.91 -0.91
CA ALA A 36 13.49 -12.80 -0.48
C ALA A 36 12.72 -11.49 -0.30
N VAL A 37 12.21 -11.25 0.91
CA VAL A 37 11.61 -9.99 1.31
C VAL A 37 12.73 -8.93 1.29
N PRO A 38 12.51 -7.76 0.68
CA PRO A 38 13.55 -6.75 0.58
C PRO A 38 14.06 -6.29 1.95
N ALA A 39 15.39 -6.30 2.14
CA ALA A 39 16.05 -5.93 3.39
C ALA A 39 16.33 -4.41 3.54
N SER A 40 15.86 -3.59 2.60
CA SER A 40 16.04 -2.14 2.65
C SER A 40 14.76 -1.39 2.30
N ILE A 41 14.56 -0.22 2.89
CA ILE A 41 13.38 0.62 2.66
C ILE A 41 13.22 0.93 1.17
N ALA A 42 14.33 1.25 0.49
CA ALA A 42 14.31 1.57 -0.92
C ALA A 42 13.86 0.37 -1.76
N ALA A 43 14.42 -0.82 -1.51
CA ALA A 43 14.05 -2.03 -2.22
C ALA A 43 12.60 -2.45 -1.92
N ALA A 44 12.16 -2.36 -0.66
CA ALA A 44 10.79 -2.68 -0.26
C ALA A 44 9.77 -1.71 -0.89
N THR A 45 10.09 -0.41 -0.91
CA THR A 45 9.26 0.61 -1.56
C THR A 45 9.19 0.39 -3.07
N ALA A 46 10.32 0.10 -3.72
CA ALA A 46 10.36 -0.18 -5.16
C ALA A 46 9.56 -1.44 -5.50
N PHE A 47 9.67 -2.48 -4.67
CA PHE A 47 8.94 -3.73 -4.81
C PHE A 47 7.42 -3.53 -4.71
N LEU A 48 6.95 -2.76 -3.72
CA LEU A 48 5.53 -2.43 -3.57
C LEU A 48 5.04 -1.57 -4.74
N LYS A 49 5.79 -0.54 -5.15
CA LYS A 49 5.38 0.33 -6.25
C LYS A 49 5.34 -0.37 -7.61
N SER A 50 6.10 -1.43 -7.83
CA SER A 50 6.08 -2.16 -9.09
C SER A 50 4.96 -3.20 -9.20
N ARG A 51 4.42 -3.66 -8.08
CA ARG A 51 3.45 -4.77 -8.03
C ARG A 51 2.09 -4.39 -7.47
N VAL A 52 2.01 -3.33 -6.67
CA VAL A 52 0.79 -2.96 -5.94
C VAL A 52 0.19 -1.72 -6.54
N PHE A 53 -0.91 -1.93 -7.26
CA PHE A 53 -1.74 -0.86 -7.80
C PHE A 53 -3.12 -1.00 -7.18
N VAL A 54 -3.39 -0.30 -6.09
CA VAL A 54 -4.69 -0.37 -5.39
C VAL A 54 -5.10 1.03 -4.96
N ASN A 55 -6.40 1.31 -4.98
CA ASN A 55 -6.93 2.52 -4.37
C ASN A 55 -6.84 2.37 -2.85
N ILE A 56 -6.31 3.38 -2.15
CA ILE A 56 -6.22 3.36 -0.68
C ILE A 56 -7.58 3.16 -0.02
N ARG A 57 -8.66 3.70 -0.58
CA ARG A 57 -10.02 3.52 -0.03
C ARG A 57 -10.44 2.05 -0.09
N ASP A 58 -10.19 1.40 -1.22
CA ASP A 58 -10.53 0.00 -1.44
C ASP A 58 -9.64 -0.92 -0.60
N TYR A 59 -8.35 -0.56 -0.47
CA TYR A 59 -7.43 -1.24 0.45
C TYR A 59 -7.96 -1.19 1.89
N LEU A 60 -8.30 -0.01 2.40
CA LEU A 60 -8.80 0.14 3.78
C LEU A 60 -10.13 -0.59 4.00
N ALA A 61 -11.03 -0.57 3.02
CA ALA A 61 -12.32 -1.26 3.08
C ALA A 61 -12.18 -2.79 3.07
N THR A 62 -11.17 -3.31 2.36
CA THR A 62 -11.00 -4.74 2.09
C THR A 62 -9.95 -5.38 3.00
N ARG A 63 -9.14 -4.59 3.70
CA ARG A 63 -8.03 -5.07 4.54
C ARG A 63 -8.43 -6.14 5.55
N SER A 64 -9.58 -6.00 6.20
CA SER A 64 -10.08 -6.97 7.19
C SER A 64 -10.56 -8.30 6.58
N GLN A 65 -10.73 -8.36 5.25
CA GLN A 65 -11.19 -9.54 4.53
C GLN A 65 -10.04 -10.47 4.11
N GLY A 66 -8.80 -10.07 4.37
CA GLY A 66 -7.61 -10.90 4.15
C GLY A 66 -6.96 -10.72 2.77
N PRO A 67 -5.86 -11.46 2.51
CA PRO A 67 -4.99 -11.27 1.36
C PRO A 67 -5.68 -11.56 0.02
N GLU A 68 -6.55 -12.57 -0.05
CA GLU A 68 -7.25 -12.93 -1.29
C GLU A 68 -8.23 -11.83 -1.73
N ALA A 69 -8.91 -11.20 -0.78
CA ALA A 69 -9.81 -10.09 -1.06
C ALA A 69 -9.03 -8.84 -1.52
N LEU A 70 -7.86 -8.59 -0.92
CA LEU A 70 -6.96 -7.53 -1.35
C LEU A 70 -6.46 -7.74 -2.78
N GLN A 71 -6.13 -8.96 -3.18
CA GLN A 71 -5.72 -9.27 -4.56
C GLN A 71 -6.83 -8.99 -5.58
N LYS A 72 -8.11 -9.18 -5.22
CA LYS A 72 -9.25 -8.90 -6.10
C LYS A 72 -9.47 -7.41 -6.36
N VAL A 73 -9.10 -6.55 -5.42
CA VAL A 73 -9.23 -5.08 -5.57
C VAL A 73 -7.97 -4.43 -6.17
N MET A 74 -6.91 -5.22 -6.40
CA MET A 74 -5.72 -4.76 -7.08
C MET A 74 -5.95 -4.63 -8.58
N TYR A 75 -5.45 -3.54 -9.13
CA TYR A 75 -5.44 -3.28 -10.56
C TYR A 75 -4.26 -4.01 -11.21
N PRO A 76 -4.43 -4.49 -12.46
CA PRO A 76 -3.37 -5.19 -13.18
C PRO A 76 -2.19 -4.27 -13.56
N SER A 77 -2.42 -2.95 -13.59
CA SER A 77 -1.38 -1.97 -13.93
C SER A 77 -1.66 -0.59 -13.32
N LYS A 78 -0.59 0.21 -13.21
CA LYS A 78 -0.68 1.62 -12.78
C LYS A 78 -1.62 2.44 -13.66
N SER A 79 -1.62 2.20 -14.97
CA SER A 79 -2.47 2.95 -15.90
C SER A 79 -3.96 2.63 -15.72
N ALA A 80 -4.29 1.37 -15.40
CA ALA A 80 -5.65 0.96 -15.06
C ALA A 80 -6.15 1.65 -13.79
N LEU A 81 -5.33 1.68 -12.73
CA LEU A 81 -5.64 2.40 -11.49
C LEU A 81 -5.85 3.89 -11.73
N VAL A 82 -4.93 4.54 -12.47
CA VAL A 82 -5.04 5.99 -12.75
C VAL A 82 -6.27 6.32 -13.58
N ARG A 83 -6.62 5.46 -14.56
CA ARG A 83 -7.82 5.64 -15.37
C ARG A 83 -9.08 5.56 -14.52
N ASP A 84 -9.17 4.59 -13.62
CA ASP A 84 -10.32 4.46 -12.73
C ASP A 84 -10.43 5.63 -11.75
N LEU A 85 -9.33 6.02 -11.09
CA LEU A 85 -9.30 7.17 -10.18
C LEU A 85 -9.74 8.47 -10.87
N LYS A 86 -9.34 8.68 -12.12
CA LYS A 86 -9.76 9.84 -12.92
C LYS A 86 -11.26 9.80 -13.20
N ARG A 87 -11.81 8.62 -13.53
CA ARG A 87 -13.23 8.41 -13.82
C ARG A 87 -14.10 8.58 -12.59
N THR A 88 -13.71 8.00 -11.46
CA THR A 88 -14.51 7.99 -10.21
C THR A 88 -14.26 9.21 -9.33
N ARG A 89 -13.25 10.05 -9.67
CA ARG A 89 -12.70 11.10 -8.79
C ARG A 89 -12.34 10.57 -7.39
N GLY A 90 -12.03 9.27 -7.27
CA GLY A 90 -11.86 8.53 -6.02
C GLY A 90 -10.53 8.77 -5.29
N TYR A 91 -9.89 9.92 -5.47
CA TYR A 91 -8.61 10.24 -4.86
C TYR A 91 -8.72 10.33 -3.33
N ALA A 92 -7.78 9.72 -2.61
CA ALA A 92 -7.63 9.91 -1.18
C ALA A 92 -6.93 11.26 -0.89
N PRO A 93 -7.38 12.04 0.13
CA PRO A 93 -6.71 13.28 0.52
C PRO A 93 -5.27 13.03 0.98
N LYS A 94 -4.33 13.87 0.52
CA LYS A 94 -2.89 13.72 0.82
C LYS A 94 -2.57 13.63 2.31
N GLU A 95 -3.27 14.39 3.13
CA GLU A 95 -3.10 14.41 4.59
C GLU A 95 -3.47 13.04 5.19
N HIS A 96 -4.56 12.44 4.72
CA HIS A 96 -5.00 11.12 5.14
C HIS A 96 -4.00 10.02 4.72
N VAL A 97 -3.41 10.14 3.52
CA VAL A 97 -2.41 9.20 2.99
C VAL A 97 -1.11 9.25 3.80
N LYS A 98 -0.68 10.46 4.19
CA LYS A 98 0.52 10.65 5.02
C LYS A 98 0.29 10.13 6.45
N ALA A 99 -0.84 10.47 7.06
CA ALA A 99 -1.18 10.04 8.41
C ALA A 99 -1.31 8.51 8.54
N SER A 100 -1.74 7.84 7.47
CA SER A 100 -1.92 6.38 7.44
C SER A 100 -0.66 5.59 7.07
N GLY A 101 0.48 6.25 6.78
CA GLY A 101 1.69 5.57 6.33
C GLY A 101 1.54 4.88 4.96
N LEU A 102 0.44 5.09 4.23
CA LEU A 102 0.14 4.42 2.97
C LEU A 102 0.73 5.14 1.74
N GLN A 103 1.63 6.09 1.96
CA GLN A 103 2.34 6.83 0.91
C GLN A 103 3.11 5.97 -0.09
N PHE A 104 3.35 4.69 0.24
CA PHE A 104 4.03 3.71 -0.60
C PHE A 104 3.06 3.00 -1.55
N LEU A 105 1.79 2.88 -1.18
CA LEU A 105 0.71 2.45 -2.08
C LEU A 105 0.46 3.60 -3.03
N LEU A 106 0.65 3.35 -4.33
CA LEU A 106 0.71 4.39 -5.36
C LEU A 106 -0.56 5.25 -5.42
N VAL A 107 -0.55 6.38 -4.70
CA VAL A 107 -1.40 7.53 -5.02
C VAL A 107 -0.73 8.30 -6.12
N SER A 108 -0.96 7.87 -7.36
CA SER A 108 -0.49 8.62 -8.50
C SER A 108 -1.37 9.87 -8.66
N ARG A 109 -0.91 11.01 -8.13
CA ARG A 109 -1.02 12.27 -8.88
C ARG A 109 0.39 12.77 -9.18
N TYR A 110 0.69 12.82 -10.47
CA TYR A 110 1.45 13.96 -10.98
C TYR A 110 0.52 15.17 -10.91
N PHE A 111 1.12 16.33 -10.62
CA PHE A 111 0.49 17.65 -10.69
C PHE A 111 -0.36 17.81 -11.95
#